data_AF-A0A2D6T281-F1
#
_entry.id   AF-A0A2D6T281-F1
#
_cell.length_a   1.000
_cell.length_b   1.000
_cell.length_c   1.000
_cell.angle_alpha   90.00
_cell.angle_beta   90.00
_cell.angle_gamma   90.00
#
_symmetry.space_group_name_H-M   'P 1'
#
loop_
_entity.id
_entity.type
_entity.pdbx_description
1 polymer ?
#
loop_
_entity_poly.entity_id
_entity_poly.type
_entity_poly.pdbx_seq_one_letter_code
_entity_poly.pdbx_strand_id
1 'polypeptide(L)' 'MPAKENTPSRLERQCVAKGLKMTGQRRLIARVLSDSHDHPDVEELYRRASKIDPKVSIA' A
#
# COMPACT_ATOMS: atom_id res chain seq x y z
N MET A 1 4.60 -19.84 -17.78
CA MET A 1 5.56 -18.92 -17.10
C MET A 1 5.00 -18.58 -15.72
N PRO A 2 5.73 -18.90 -14.64
CA PRO A 2 5.18 -18.98 -13.28
C PRO A 2 5.09 -17.63 -12.57
N ALA A 3 4.08 -17.52 -11.70
CA ALA A 3 3.94 -16.66 -10.52
C ALA A 3 4.58 -15.26 -10.56
N LYS A 4 3.74 -14.21 -10.73
CA LYS A 4 4.04 -12.90 -10.13
C LYS A 4 4.12 -13.09 -8.62
N GLU A 5 5.35 -13.30 -8.15
CA GLU A 5 5.70 -13.41 -6.75
C GLU A 5 5.08 -12.24 -5.99
N ASN A 6 4.38 -12.59 -4.92
CA ASN A 6 3.74 -11.70 -3.97
C ASN A 6 4.83 -11.00 -3.13
N THR A 7 5.76 -10.30 -3.79
CA THR A 7 6.92 -9.71 -3.13
C THR A 7 6.41 -8.56 -2.26
N PRO A 8 6.52 -8.67 -0.92
CA PRO A 8 6.03 -7.63 -0.04
C PRO A 8 6.78 -6.33 -0.35
N SER A 9 6.02 -5.27 -0.63
CA SER A 9 6.56 -3.94 -0.93
C SER A 9 7.53 -3.52 0.18
N ARG A 10 8.52 -2.67 -0.14
CA ARG A 10 9.56 -2.28 0.83
C ARG A 10 8.95 -1.80 2.16
N LEU A 11 7.89 -1.00 2.05
CA LEU A 11 7.13 -0.52 3.20
C LEU A 11 6.38 -1.63 3.94
N GLU A 12 5.80 -2.60 3.25
CA GLU A 12 5.15 -3.75 3.89
C GLU A 12 6.14 -4.55 4.73
N ARG A 13 7.34 -4.84 4.19
CA ARG A 13 8.41 -5.51 4.95
C ARG A 13 8.82 -4.71 6.18
N GLN A 14 8.98 -3.40 6.06
CA GLN A 14 9.28 -2.53 7.20
C GLN A 14 8.15 -2.52 8.23
N CYS A 15 6.89 -2.55 7.80
CA CYS A 15 5.77 -2.58 8.70
C CYS A 15 5.67 -3.92 9.46
N VAL A 16 5.84 -5.04 8.76
CA VAL A 16 5.87 -6.37 9.40
C VAL A 16 7.05 -6.50 10.36
N ALA A 17 8.24 -6.02 9.98
CA ALA A 17 9.42 -6.01 10.85
C ALA A 17 9.20 -5.15 12.11
N LYS A 18 8.39 -4.10 12.02
CA LYS A 18 7.96 -3.27 13.17
C LYS A 18 6.81 -3.90 13.98
N GLY A 19 6.38 -5.12 13.66
CA GLY A 19 5.26 -5.79 14.35
C GLY A 19 3.88 -5.21 14.02
N LEU A 20 3.76 -4.41 12.95
CA LEU A 20 2.48 -3.86 12.52
C LEU A 20 1.66 -4.95 11.83
N LYS A 21 0.44 -5.19 12.31
CA LYS A 21 -0.53 -6.03 11.60
C LYS A 21 -0.82 -5.44 10.23
N MET A 22 -0.47 -6.18 9.18
CA MET A 22 -0.78 -5.85 7.79
C MET A 22 -2.18 -6.33 7.44
N THR A 23 -3.12 -5.38 7.41
CA THR A 23 -4.47 -5.58 6.90
C THR A 23 -4.52 -5.21 5.41
N GLY A 24 -5.59 -5.57 4.70
CA GLY A 24 -5.74 -5.30 3.27
C GLY A 24 -5.51 -3.83 2.89
N GLN A 25 -6.09 -2.89 3.64
CA GLN A 25 -5.85 -1.45 3.46
C GLN A 25 -4.39 -1.05 3.70
N ARG A 26 -3.73 -1.58 4.74
CA ARG A 26 -2.33 -1.21 5.05
C ARG A 26 -1.37 -1.71 3.99
N ARG A 27 -1.58 -2.93 3.47
CA ARG A 27 -0.81 -3.45 2.32
C ARG A 27 -0.98 -2.57 1.09
N LEU A 28 -2.21 -2.13 0.84
CA LEU A 28 -2.51 -1.25 -0.28
C LEU A 28 -1.82 0.11 -0.15
N ILE A 29 -1.93 0.76 1.01
CA ILE A 29 -1.24 2.04 1.27
C ILE A 29 0.27 1.88 1.19
N ALA A 30 0.82 0.82 1.78
CA ALA A 30 2.26 0.51 1.68
C ALA A 30 2.70 0.30 0.23
N ARG A 31 1.85 -0.26 -0.63
CA ARG A 31 2.14 -0.42 -2.06
C ARG A 31 2.08 0.91 -2.79
N VAL A 32 1.02 1.70 -2.60
CA VAL A 32 0.86 3.02 -3.22
C VAL A 32 2.00 3.97 -2.82
N LEU A 33 2.38 3.98 -1.55
CA LEU A 33 3.50 4.76 -1.04
C LEU A 33 4.85 4.21 -1.52
N SER A 34 4.97 2.90 -1.76
CA SER A 34 6.20 2.32 -2.29
C SER A 34 6.36 2.57 -3.78
N ASP A 35 5.26 2.71 -4.51
CA ASP A 35 5.24 3.05 -5.93
C ASP A 35 5.37 4.58 -6.13
N SER A 36 4.87 5.38 -5.18
CA SER A 36 5.00 6.83 -5.18
C SER A 36 6.37 7.25 -4.65
N HIS A 37 7.22 7.78 -5.52
CA HIS A 37 8.52 8.35 -5.11
C HIS A 37 8.40 9.82 -4.67
N ASP A 38 7.23 10.42 -4.87
CA ASP A 38 6.90 11.79 -4.45
C ASP A 38 6.31 11.82 -3.04
N HIS A 39 5.95 13.01 -2.57
CA HIS A 39 5.15 13.22 -1.37
C HIS A 39 3.68 13.45 -1.75
N PRO A 40 2.89 12.39 -2.03
CA PRO A 40 1.47 12.56 -2.29
C PRO A 40 0.76 13.01 -1.00
N ASP A 41 -0.06 14.04 -1.12
CA ASP A 41 -0.98 14.44 -0.06
C ASP A 41 -2.02 13.35 0.22
N VAL A 42 -2.72 13.49 1.35
CA VAL A 42 -3.74 12.52 1.80
C VAL A 42 -4.79 12.25 0.72
N GLU A 43 -5.25 13.29 0.02
CA GLU A 43 -6.23 13.14 -1.08
C GLU A 43 -5.66 12.42 -2.30
N GLU A 44 -4.39 12.67 -2.63
CA GLU A 44 -3.72 12.07 -3.79
C GLU A 44 -3.44 10.59 -3.51
N LEU A 45 -2.99 10.28 -2.29
CA LEU A 45 -2.86 8.92 -1.79
C LEU A 45 -4.21 8.19 -1.82
N TYR A 46 -5.28 8.84 -1.36
CA TYR A 46 -6.63 8.28 -1.41
C TYR A 46 -7.10 8.05 -2.84
N ARG A 47 -6.91 9.01 -3.76
CA ARG A 47 -7.27 8.83 -5.17
C ARG A 47 -6.52 7.66 -5.80
N ARG A 48 -5.22 7.53 -5.53
CA ARG A 48 -4.40 6.40 -6.04
C ARG A 48 -4.84 5.08 -5.43
N ALA A 49 -5.07 5.05 -4.12
CA ALA A 49 -5.54 3.87 -3.40
C ALA A 49 -6.94 3.45 -3.85
N SER A 50 -7.88 4.39 -3.95
CA SER A 50 -9.26 4.18 -4.39
C SER A 50 -9.35 3.69 -5.84
N LYS A 51 -8.43 4.12 -6.72
CA LYS A 51 -8.29 3.59 -8.08
C LYS A 51 -7.88 2.10 -8.10
N ILE A 52 -7.18 1.62 -7.08
CA ILE A 52 -6.72 0.23 -6.99
C ILE A 52 -7.73 -0.63 -6.22
N ASP A 53 -8.24 -0.11 -5.10
CA ASP A 53 -9.26 -0.76 -4.28
C ASP A 53 -10.32 0.27 -3.86
N PRO A 54 -11.54 0.20 -4.43
CA PRO A 54 -12.63 1.10 -4.09
C PRO A 54 -13.16 0.90 -2.65
N LYS A 55 -12.72 -0.14 -1.92
CA LYS A 55 -13.02 -0.32 -0.49
C LYS A 55 -12.17 0.54 0.43
N VAL A 56 -11.18 1.25 -0.11
CA VAL A 56 -10.44 2.25 0.67
C VAL A 56 -11.40 3.39 0.96
N SER A 57 -11.74 3.56 2.23
CA SER A 57 -12.41 4.75 2.73
C SER A 57 -11.45 5.48 3.66
N ILE A 58 -11.36 6.81 3.51
CA ILE A 58 -10.86 7.67 4.58
C ILE A 58 -12.00 7.76 5.60
N ALA A 59 -11.78 7.17 6.78
CA ALA A 59 -12.66 7.27 7.93
C ALA A 59 -11.88 7.90 9.08
#